data_AF-A0A928D2G8-F1
#
_entry.id   AF-A0A928D2G8-F1
#
_cell.length_a   1.000
_cell.length_b   1.000
_cell.length_c   1.000
_cell.angle_alpha   90.00
_cell.angle_beta   90.00
_cell.angle_gamma   90.00
#
_symmetry.space_group_name_H-M   'P 1'
#
loop_
_entity.id
_entity.type
_entity.pdbx_description
1 polymer ?
#
loop_
_entity_poly.entity_id
_entity_poly.type
_entity_poly.pdbx_seq_one_letter_code
_entity_poly.pdbx_strand_id
1 'polypeptide(L)'
;MAYDYLIRRKVFKLFGQDFHIYNPQDQLIGFCHQKAFKLKEDIRIYTDSTRQRELLTIKARNIIDFSACYDVFDPANGMLLGSWRRKGWSSLIRDKWEMLDPYGNVVAVLEEDSMELALVRRFLCNLVPQEYVLNTNCGPQANYKQRFNPFVFKLEVAIKPAFQLHPYLILAGGILLAAIEGRQN
;
A
#
# COMPACT_ATOMS: atom_id res chain seq x y z
N MET A 1 20.31 4.53 -3.36
CA MET A 1 19.39 3.56 -2.73
C MET A 1 18.61 2.91 -3.86
N ALA A 2 18.73 1.59 -4.03
CA ALA A 2 17.92 0.84 -4.98
C ALA A 2 16.56 0.54 -4.33
N TYR A 3 15.47 0.78 -5.05
CA TYR A 3 14.15 0.25 -4.70
C TYR A 3 13.97 -1.08 -5.44
N ASP A 4 13.08 -1.94 -4.96
CA ASP A 4 12.76 -3.23 -5.60
C ASP A 4 11.63 -3.05 -6.63
N TYR A 5 10.68 -2.16 -6.34
CA TYR A 5 9.65 -1.77 -7.30
C TYR A 5 9.09 -0.38 -7.05
N LEU A 6 8.48 0.18 -8.09
CA LEU A 6 7.83 1.48 -8.13
C LEU A 6 6.34 1.29 -8.40
N ILE A 7 5.49 1.77 -7.49
CA ILE A 7 4.04 1.86 -7.71
C ILE A 7 3.71 3.24 -8.29
N ARG A 8 3.08 3.26 -9.46
CA ARG A 8 2.66 4.47 -10.17
C ARG A 8 1.15 4.50 -10.35
N ARG A 9 0.52 5.60 -9.93
CA ARG A 9 -0.89 5.89 -10.19
C ARG A 9 -1.04 7.23 -10.90
N LYS A 10 -1.81 7.26 -12.00
CA LYS A 10 -2.21 8.52 -12.65
C LYS A 10 -3.37 9.15 -11.88
N VAL A 11 -3.24 10.42 -11.50
CA VAL A 11 -4.22 11.13 -10.65
C VAL A 11 -5.37 11.72 -11.49
N PHE A 12 -5.15 12.07 -12.75
CA PHE A 12 -6.17 12.67 -13.64
C PHE A 12 -7.03 11.67 -14.42
N LYS A 13 -7.64 10.70 -13.73
CA LYS A 13 -8.68 9.88 -14.36
C LYS A 13 -10.06 10.34 -13.92
N LEU A 14 -10.90 10.70 -14.89
CA LEU A 14 -12.33 11.00 -14.67
C LEU A 14 -13.09 9.80 -14.08
N PHE A 15 -12.63 8.56 -14.36
CA PHE A 15 -13.24 7.33 -13.86
C PHE A 15 -12.18 6.28 -13.52
N GLY A 16 -12.22 5.76 -12.29
CA GLY A 16 -11.39 4.65 -11.82
C GLY A 16 -9.93 5.03 -11.64
N GLN A 17 -9.13 4.10 -11.13
CA GLN A 17 -7.69 4.30 -10.89
C GLN A 17 -6.91 3.10 -11.41
N ASP A 18 -5.84 3.37 -12.15
CA ASP A 18 -4.89 2.32 -12.55
C ASP A 18 -3.61 2.49 -11.74
N PHE A 19 -3.16 1.36 -11.19
CA PHE A 19 -1.87 1.23 -10.54
C PHE A 19 -0.98 0.37 -11.44
N HIS A 20 0.20 0.89 -11.73
CA HIS A 20 1.23 0.17 -12.48
C HIS A 20 2.42 -0.05 -11.56
N ILE A 21 2.95 -1.27 -11.54
CA ILE A 21 4.07 -1.67 -10.71
C ILE A 21 5.24 -1.97 -11.64
N TYR A 22 6.33 -1.22 -11.48
CA TYR A 22 7.53 -1.35 -12.30
C TYR A 22 8.69 -1.88 -11.47
N ASN A 23 9.54 -2.70 -12.06
CA ASN A 23 10.84 -3.01 -11.47
C ASN A 23 11.84 -1.85 -11.71
N PRO A 24 13.08 -1.91 -11.19
CA PRO A 24 14.05 -0.83 -11.34
C PRO A 24 14.56 -0.63 -12.77
N GLN A 25 14.27 -1.57 -13.67
CA GLN A 25 14.57 -1.52 -15.11
C GLN A 25 13.37 -0.97 -15.92
N ASP A 26 12.40 -0.33 -15.26
CA ASP A 26 11.17 0.22 -15.86
C ASP A 26 10.28 -0.84 -16.57
N GLN A 27 10.46 -2.13 -16.27
CA GLN A 27 9.61 -3.18 -16.79
C GLN A 27 8.35 -3.31 -15.95
N LEU A 28 7.18 -3.39 -16.60
CA LEU A 28 5.90 -3.63 -15.93
C LEU A 28 5.89 -5.05 -15.35
N ILE A 29 5.80 -5.16 -14.02
CA ILE A 29 5.74 -6.42 -13.29
C ILE A 29 4.42 -6.61 -12.53
N GLY A 30 3.56 -5.58 -12.56
CA GLY A 30 2.21 -5.71 -12.04
C GLY A 30 1.28 -4.58 -12.47
N PHE A 31 -0.01 -4.87 -12.49
CA PHE A 31 -1.05 -3.95 -12.90
C PHE A 31 -2.31 -4.16 -12.07
N CYS A 32 -2.94 -3.09 -11.61
CA CYS A 32 -4.24 -3.13 -10.96
C CYS A 32 -5.15 -2.07 -11.59
N HIS A 33 -6.40 -2.45 -11.85
CA HIS A 33 -7.44 -1.52 -12.26
C HIS A 33 -8.55 -1.49 -11.21
N GLN A 34 -8.66 -0.36 -10.52
CA GLN A 34 -9.73 -0.08 -9.58
C GLN A 34 -10.87 0.64 -10.30
N LYS A 35 -12.05 0.01 -10.31
CA LYS A 35 -13.26 0.62 -10.89
C LYS A 35 -13.69 1.83 -10.06
N ALA A 36 -14.17 2.88 -10.72
CA ALA A 36 -14.87 3.98 -10.06
C ALA A 36 -16.06 3.45 -9.24
N PHE A 37 -16.37 4.06 -8.10
CA PHE A 37 -17.59 3.83 -7.31
C PHE A 37 -17.79 2.43 -6.68
N LYS A 38 -16.79 1.53 -6.68
CA LYS A 38 -16.86 0.31 -5.86
C LYS A 38 -16.53 0.63 -4.39
N LEU A 39 -17.58 0.82 -3.59
CA LEU A 39 -17.53 1.07 -2.14
C LEU A 39 -16.98 -0.12 -1.32
N LYS A 40 -16.85 -1.30 -1.94
CA LYS A 40 -16.34 -2.55 -1.34
C LYS A 40 -15.13 -2.98 -2.16
N GLU A 41 -13.94 -2.64 -1.68
CA GLU A 41 -12.69 -2.76 -2.43
C GLU A 41 -12.23 -4.23 -2.51
N ASP A 42 -12.62 -4.91 -3.59
CA ASP A 42 -11.92 -6.06 -4.17
C ASP A 42 -10.89 -5.49 -5.15
N ILE A 43 -9.63 -5.43 -4.72
CA ILE A 43 -8.49 -4.95 -5.49
C ILE A 43 -7.73 -6.16 -5.99
N ARG A 44 -7.49 -6.23 -7.30
CA ARG A 44 -6.77 -7.34 -7.94
C ARG A 44 -5.54 -6.83 -8.63
N ILE A 45 -4.43 -7.46 -8.33
CA ILE A 45 -3.15 -7.18 -8.97
C ILE A 45 -2.91 -8.32 -9.96
N TYR A 46 -2.60 -7.96 -11.19
CA TYR A 46 -2.28 -8.85 -12.29
C TYR A 46 -0.82 -8.68 -12.70
N THR A 47 -0.27 -9.62 -13.48
CA THR A 47 1.07 -9.47 -14.07
C THR A 47 1.18 -8.28 -15.01
N ASP A 48 0.09 -7.97 -15.71
CA ASP A 48 0.05 -6.96 -16.77
C ASP A 48 -1.40 -6.48 -17.03
N SER A 49 -1.56 -5.61 -18.04
CA SER A 49 -2.83 -5.00 -18.40
C SER A 49 -3.84 -5.94 -19.09
N THR A 50 -3.43 -7.15 -19.52
CA THR A 50 -4.34 -8.16 -20.10
C THR A 50 -5.27 -8.76 -19.04
N ARG A 51 -4.85 -8.72 -17.76
CA ARG A 51 -5.59 -9.25 -16.61
C ARG A 51 -5.86 -10.76 -16.69
N GLN A 52 -5.01 -11.51 -17.38
CA GLN A 52 -5.13 -12.97 -17.49
C GLN A 52 -4.59 -13.71 -16.26
N ARG A 53 -3.49 -13.21 -15.66
CA ARG A 53 -2.83 -13.84 -14.52
C ARG A 53 -2.85 -12.91 -13.30
N GLU A 54 -3.55 -13.32 -12.26
CA GLU A 54 -3.63 -12.62 -10.98
C GLU A 54 -2.42 -12.97 -10.10
N LEU A 55 -1.85 -11.97 -9.42
CA LEU A 55 -0.74 -12.09 -8.47
C LEU A 55 -1.24 -12.13 -7.02
N LEU A 56 -2.19 -11.27 -6.66
CA LEU A 56 -2.82 -11.22 -5.35
C LEU A 56 -4.20 -10.53 -5.40
N THR A 57 -5.08 -10.92 -4.49
CA THR A 57 -6.35 -10.23 -4.23
C THR A 57 -6.30 -9.53 -2.89
N ILE A 58 -6.76 -8.29 -2.81
CA ILE A 58 -6.99 -7.57 -1.55
C ILE A 58 -8.50 -7.36 -1.38
N LYS A 59 -9.05 -7.76 -0.24
CA LYS A 59 -10.48 -7.61 0.07
C LYS A 59 -10.67 -6.84 1.36
N ALA A 60 -11.43 -5.75 1.31
CA ALA A 60 -11.85 -5.06 2.53
C ALA A 60 -12.80 -5.93 3.36
N ARG A 61 -12.56 -6.05 4.67
CA ARG A 61 -13.52 -6.55 5.65
C ARG A 61 -14.47 -5.43 6.05
N ASN A 62 -15.77 -5.72 6.07
CA ASN A 62 -16.73 -4.85 6.75
C ASN A 62 -16.50 -5.01 8.25
N ILE A 63 -15.87 -4.02 8.89
CA ILE A 63 -15.74 -3.99 10.35
C ILE A 63 -16.75 -2.97 10.86
N ILE A 64 -17.55 -3.39 11.83
CA ILE A 64 -18.56 -2.57 12.52
C ILE A 64 -17.87 -1.51 13.41
N ASP A 65 -16.62 -1.77 13.79
CA ASP A 65 -15.73 -0.89 14.52
C ASP A 65 -14.83 -0.06 13.59
N PHE A 66 -14.52 1.17 14.04
CA PHE A 66 -13.88 2.30 13.37
C PHE A 66 -12.46 2.09 12.78
N SER A 67 -12.05 0.87 12.43
CA SER A 67 -10.77 0.51 11.81
C SER A 67 -10.97 -0.30 10.53
N ALA A 68 -10.49 0.19 9.38
CA ALA A 68 -10.51 -0.55 8.12
C ALA A 68 -9.50 -1.71 8.16
N CYS A 69 -9.91 -2.92 7.73
CA CYS A 69 -9.02 -4.07 7.58
C CYS A 69 -9.16 -4.67 6.19
N TYR A 70 -8.03 -5.12 5.64
CA TYR A 70 -7.90 -5.58 4.26
C TYR A 70 -7.16 -6.92 4.24
N ASP A 71 -7.83 -7.97 3.78
CA ASP A 71 -7.27 -9.31 3.65
C ASP A 71 -6.57 -9.49 2.33
N VAL A 72 -5.41 -10.13 2.36
CA VAL A 72 -4.58 -10.40 1.18
C VAL A 72 -4.60 -11.89 0.90
N PHE A 73 -5.02 -12.28 -0.30
CA PHE A 73 -5.16 -13.67 -0.71
C PHE A 73 -4.24 -14.01 -1.87
N ASP A 74 -3.76 -15.25 -1.87
CA ASP A 74 -3.21 -15.91 -3.04
C ASP A 74 -4.36 -16.35 -3.97
N PRO A 75 -4.41 -15.87 -5.23
CA PRO A 75 -5.50 -16.19 -6.14
C PRO A 75 -5.45 -17.63 -6.65
N ALA A 76 -4.30 -18.31 -6.59
CA ALA A 76 -4.16 -19.67 -7.12
C ALA A 76 -4.95 -20.70 -6.31
N ASN A 77 -5.02 -20.51 -5.00
CA ASN A 77 -5.66 -21.44 -4.05
C ASN A 77 -6.67 -20.76 -3.11
N GLY A 78 -6.81 -19.43 -3.15
CA GLY A 78 -7.67 -18.66 -2.25
C GLY A 78 -7.14 -18.57 -0.82
N MET A 79 -5.87 -18.91 -0.57
CA MET A 79 -5.27 -18.91 0.75
C MET A 79 -5.07 -17.48 1.26
N LEU A 80 -5.46 -17.24 2.51
CA LEU A 80 -5.15 -15.99 3.21
C LEU A 80 -3.64 -15.93 3.47
N LEU A 81 -2.97 -14.93 2.89
CA LEU A 81 -1.55 -14.65 3.14
C LEU A 81 -1.35 -13.82 4.41
N GLY A 82 -2.35 -13.00 4.75
CA GLY A 82 -2.34 -12.11 5.90
C GLY A 82 -3.26 -10.92 5.66
N SER A 83 -3.15 -9.91 6.50
CA SER A 83 -4.06 -8.76 6.46
C SER A 83 -3.36 -7.45 6.79
N TRP A 84 -3.99 -6.34 6.42
CA TRP A 84 -3.59 -5.00 6.79
C TRP A 84 -4.72 -4.32 7.54
N ARG A 85 -4.47 -3.91 8.79
CA ARG A 85 -5.42 -3.18 9.62
C ARG A 85 -4.94 -1.75 9.83
N ARG A 86 -5.77 -0.78 9.43
CA ARG A 86 -5.57 0.62 9.78
C ARG A 86 -5.97 0.85 11.22
N LYS A 87 -5.13 1.48 12.04
CA LYS A 87 -5.49 1.84 13.41
C LYS A 87 -6.24 3.18 13.40
N GLY A 88 -7.57 3.13 13.59
CA GLY A 88 -8.43 4.32 13.74
C GLY A 88 -8.36 4.89 15.16
N TRP A 89 -8.52 6.22 15.27
CA TRP A 89 -8.46 7.08 16.48
C TRP A 89 -7.09 7.68 16.88
N SER A 90 -5.96 7.28 16.29
CA SER A 90 -4.70 8.07 16.36
C SER A 90 -4.53 9.04 15.18
N SER A 91 -5.51 9.09 14.28
CA SER A 91 -5.51 9.80 12.99
C SER A 91 -5.53 11.32 13.08
N LEU A 92 -5.40 11.90 14.28
CA LEU A 92 -5.11 13.32 14.45
C LEU A 92 -3.60 13.62 14.35
N ILE A 93 -2.73 12.60 14.41
CA ILE A 93 -1.26 12.78 14.47
C ILE A 93 -0.47 11.93 13.45
N ARG A 94 -0.88 10.67 13.16
CA ARG A 94 -0.09 9.79 12.26
C ARG A 94 -0.92 8.66 11.64
N ASP A 95 -0.65 8.34 10.38
CA ASP A 95 -1.14 7.11 9.75
C ASP A 95 -0.32 5.90 10.22
N LYS A 96 -1.01 4.93 10.85
CA LYS A 96 -0.44 3.69 11.37
C LYS A 96 -1.22 2.48 10.88
N TRP A 97 -0.47 1.51 10.39
CA TRP A 97 -0.99 0.27 9.83
C TRP A 97 -0.33 -0.93 10.50
N GLU A 98 -1.12 -1.94 10.83
CA GLU A 98 -0.64 -3.23 11.34
C GLU A 98 -0.76 -4.26 10.22
N MET A 99 0.33 -4.98 9.95
CA MET A 99 0.32 -6.19 9.15
C MET A 99 0.08 -7.38 10.06
N LEU A 100 -0.92 -8.19 9.72
CA LEU A 100 -1.29 -9.38 10.45
C LEU A 100 -0.95 -10.64 9.67
N ASP A 101 -0.55 -11.69 10.38
CA ASP A 101 -0.48 -13.04 9.82
C ASP A 101 -1.88 -13.61 9.55
N PRO A 102 -2.00 -14.79 8.90
CA PRO A 102 -3.29 -15.43 8.64
C PRO A 102 -4.08 -15.79 9.91
N TYR A 103 -3.43 -15.86 11.07
CA TYR A 103 -4.05 -16.17 12.37
C TYR A 103 -4.52 -14.90 13.10
N GLY A 104 -4.22 -13.71 12.56
CA GLY A 104 -4.61 -12.42 13.13
C GLY A 104 -3.61 -11.85 14.14
N ASN A 105 -2.41 -12.40 14.25
CA ASN A 105 -1.34 -11.83 15.09
C ASN A 105 -0.64 -10.70 14.33
N VAL A 106 -0.30 -9.62 15.02
CA VAL A 106 0.47 -8.52 14.43
C VAL A 106 1.92 -8.98 14.26
N VAL A 107 2.39 -9.01 13.00
CA VAL A 107 3.76 -9.39 12.65
C VAL A 107 4.63 -8.21 12.29
N ALA A 108 4.04 -7.12 11.81
CA ALA A 108 4.75 -5.90 11.48
C ALA A 108 3.86 -4.67 11.60
N VAL A 109 4.48 -3.50 11.73
CA VAL A 109 3.81 -2.21 11.81
C VAL A 109 4.43 -1.26 10.79
N LEU A 110 3.58 -0.67 9.95
CA LEU A 110 3.96 0.36 8.99
C LEU A 110 3.58 1.72 9.57
N GLU A 111 4.57 2.59 9.72
CA GLU A 111 4.40 3.91 10.30
C GLU A 111 5.17 4.97 9.52
N GLU A 112 4.65 6.20 9.52
CA GLU A 112 5.24 7.32 8.80
C GLU A 112 6.46 7.94 9.52
N ASP A 113 7.64 7.97 8.92
CA ASP A 113 8.92 8.22 9.60
C ASP A 113 9.03 9.57 10.36
N SER A 114 8.27 10.61 9.95
CA SER A 114 8.45 11.97 10.46
C SER A 114 7.16 12.61 10.98
N MET A 115 7.02 12.64 12.31
CA MET A 115 5.94 13.34 13.01
C MET A 115 5.95 14.85 12.73
N GLU A 116 7.14 15.45 12.65
CA GLU A 116 7.29 16.88 12.34
C GLU A 116 6.81 17.22 10.92
N LEU A 117 7.18 16.41 9.92
CA LEU A 117 6.70 16.60 8.55
C LEU A 117 5.19 16.29 8.43
N ALA A 118 4.64 15.40 9.27
CA ALA A 118 3.21 15.13 9.31
C ALA A 118 2.40 16.35 9.73
N LEU A 119 2.89 17.08 10.74
CA LEU A 119 2.31 18.36 11.12
C LEU A 119 2.51 19.42 10.04
N VAL A 120 3.69 19.51 9.42
CA VAL A 120 3.93 20.48 8.33
C VAL A 120 3.01 20.24 7.13
N ARG A 121 2.77 18.99 6.72
CA ARG A 121 1.81 18.66 5.64
C ARG A 121 0.41 19.20 5.89
N ARG A 122 -0.03 19.21 7.16
CA ARG A 122 -1.33 19.76 7.56
C ARG A 122 -1.46 21.25 7.26
N PHE A 123 -0.35 22.00 7.26
CA PHE A 123 -0.35 23.46 7.07
C PHE A 123 0.18 23.90 5.69
N LEU A 124 1.04 23.11 5.03
CA LEU A 124 1.69 23.46 3.75
C LEU A 124 1.22 22.65 2.52
N CYS A 125 0.11 21.89 2.63
CA CYS A 125 -0.47 21.05 1.56
C CYS A 125 0.52 20.01 0.97
N ASN A 126 0.06 19.22 -0.02
CA ASN A 126 0.67 18.04 -0.68
C ASN A 126 2.12 18.12 -1.21
N LEU A 127 2.92 19.12 -0.81
CA LEU A 127 4.27 19.39 -1.31
C LEU A 127 5.37 18.59 -0.60
N VAL A 128 5.08 17.98 0.55
CA VAL A 128 6.08 17.28 1.36
C VAL A 128 6.04 15.78 1.09
N PRO A 129 7.16 15.16 0.67
CA PRO A 129 7.27 13.71 0.52
C PRO A 129 6.92 12.97 1.80
N GLN A 130 6.25 11.83 1.66
CA GLN A 130 5.95 10.92 2.77
C GLN A 130 6.88 9.70 2.68
N GLU A 131 7.38 9.26 3.81
CA GLU A 131 8.17 8.06 3.93
C GLU A 131 7.58 7.19 5.04
N TYR A 132 7.33 5.93 4.74
CA TYR A 132 6.83 4.95 5.69
C TYR A 132 7.85 3.83 5.86
N VAL A 133 8.01 3.37 7.08
CA VAL A 133 8.90 2.26 7.41
C VAL A 133 8.06 1.12 7.98
N LEU A 134 8.20 -0.07 7.38
CA LEU A 134 7.62 -1.30 7.89
C LEU A 134 8.59 -1.93 8.86
N ASN A 135 8.22 -1.97 10.14
CA ASN A 135 9.02 -2.48 11.23
C ASN A 135 8.45 -3.79 11.77
N THR A 136 9.35 -4.72 12.10
CA THR A 136 9.06 -5.90 12.92
C THR A 136 9.78 -5.78 14.26
N ASN A 137 9.57 -6.74 15.15
CA ASN A 137 10.35 -6.85 16.39
C ASN A 137 11.86 -7.04 16.14
N CYS A 138 12.24 -7.47 14.94
CA CYS A 138 13.64 -7.66 14.54
C CYS A 138 14.22 -6.45 13.78
N GLY A 139 13.46 -5.36 13.64
CA GLY A 139 13.87 -4.14 12.93
C GLY A 139 13.16 -3.92 11.59
N PRO A 140 13.61 -2.92 10.81
CA PRO A 140 12.95 -2.50 9.57
C PRO A 140 13.05 -3.57 8.48
N GLN A 141 11.94 -3.81 7.78
CA GLN A 141 11.80 -4.81 6.72
C GLN A 141 11.60 -4.20 5.34
N ALA A 142 10.94 -3.05 5.24
CA ALA A 142 10.73 -2.35 3.98
C ALA A 142 10.54 -0.86 4.21
N ASN A 143 10.97 -0.06 3.23
CA ASN A 143 10.76 1.39 3.19
C ASN A 143 9.86 1.73 2.00
N TYR A 144 8.90 2.61 2.21
CA TYR A 144 7.98 3.12 1.20
C TYR A 144 8.20 4.61 1.11
N LYS A 145 8.77 5.08 0.01
CA LYS A 145 9.13 6.49 -0.18
C LYS A 145 8.31 7.09 -1.31
N GLN A 146 7.44 8.03 -0.96
CA GLN A 146 6.69 8.77 -1.96
C GLN A 146 7.60 9.80 -2.62
N ARG A 147 7.57 9.86 -3.95
CA ARG A 147 8.17 10.95 -4.72
C ARG A 147 7.13 12.02 -4.94
N PHE A 148 7.44 13.24 -4.53
CA PHE A 148 6.57 14.38 -4.81
C PHE A 148 6.43 14.57 -6.33
N ASN A 149 5.20 14.55 -6.82
CA ASN A 149 4.86 14.90 -8.18
C ASN A 149 3.37 15.30 -8.23
N PRO A 150 3.03 16.50 -8.74
CA PRO A 150 1.66 17.01 -8.69
C PRO A 150 0.70 16.31 -9.67
N PHE A 151 1.21 15.49 -10.60
CA PHE A 151 0.38 14.84 -11.63
C PHE A 151 0.30 13.31 -11.53
N VAL A 152 1.28 12.69 -10.87
CA VAL A 152 1.44 11.24 -10.82
C VAL A 152 1.88 10.85 -9.42
N PHE A 153 1.09 10.01 -8.75
CA PHE A 153 1.54 9.39 -7.52
C PHE A 153 2.61 8.35 -7.84
N LYS A 154 3.75 8.43 -7.14
CA LYS A 154 4.89 7.53 -7.27
C LYS A 154 5.35 7.10 -5.88
N LEU A 155 5.35 5.80 -5.61
CA LEU A 155 5.79 5.21 -4.36
C LEU A 155 6.89 4.18 -4.65
N GLU A 156 8.12 4.50 -4.26
CA GLU A 156 9.24 3.57 -4.30
C GLU A 156 9.15 2.63 -3.10
N VAL A 157 9.27 1.32 -3.34
CA VAL A 157 9.30 0.32 -2.28
C VAL A 157 10.64 -0.39 -2.31
N ALA A 158 11.37 -0.30 -1.20
CA ALA A 158 12.66 -0.95 -1.00
C ALA A 158 12.54 -1.99 0.12
N ILE A 159 12.71 -3.26 -0.23
CA ILE A 159 12.67 -4.40 0.68
C ILE A 159 14.08 -4.65 1.21
N LYS A 160 14.20 -4.91 2.51
CA LYS A 160 15.49 -5.24 3.13
C LYS A 160 15.87 -6.70 2.81
N PRO A 161 17.14 -7.04 2.55
CA PRO A 161 17.55 -8.40 2.17
C PRO A 161 17.19 -9.50 3.19
N ALA A 162 17.12 -9.16 4.48
CA ALA A 162 16.79 -10.10 5.56
C ALA A 162 15.30 -10.07 5.94
N PHE A 163 14.41 -9.90 4.95
CA PHE A 163 12.99 -9.80 5.23
C PHE A 163 12.34 -11.16 5.45
N GLN A 164 11.50 -11.26 6.47
CA GLN A 164 10.82 -12.51 6.87
C GLN A 164 9.35 -12.57 6.41
N LEU A 165 8.87 -11.50 5.78
CA LEU A 165 7.46 -11.32 5.43
C LEU A 165 7.20 -11.74 3.98
N HIS A 166 5.98 -12.17 3.67
CA HIS A 166 5.63 -12.52 2.29
C HIS A 166 5.70 -11.28 1.36
N PRO A 167 6.38 -11.31 0.21
CA PRO A 167 6.52 -10.14 -0.69
C PRO A 167 5.18 -9.52 -1.10
N TYR A 168 4.16 -10.36 -1.34
CA TYR A 168 2.81 -9.88 -1.67
C TYR A 168 2.13 -9.10 -0.54
N LEU A 169 2.48 -9.33 0.73
CA LEU A 169 1.97 -8.50 1.83
C LEU A 169 2.58 -7.10 1.79
N ILE A 170 3.88 -7.00 1.47
CA ILE A 170 4.57 -5.71 1.29
C ILE A 170 3.98 -4.97 0.08
N LEU A 171 3.77 -5.67 -1.04
CA LEU A 171 3.12 -5.09 -2.22
C LEU A 171 1.70 -4.61 -1.91
N ALA A 172 0.90 -5.40 -1.20
CA ALA A 172 -0.44 -5.02 -0.80
C ALA A 172 -0.44 -3.75 0.06
N GLY A 173 0.51 -3.61 1.00
CA GLY A 173 0.67 -2.39 1.80
C GLY A 173 0.91 -1.15 0.93
N GLY A 174 1.80 -1.25 -0.05
CA GLY A 174 2.07 -0.17 -0.99
C GLY A 174 0.86 0.21 -1.86
N ILE A 175 0.07 -0.78 -2.30
CA ILE A 175 -1.17 -0.55 -3.05
C ILE A 175 -2.23 0.13 -2.17
N LEU A 176 -2.37 -0.28 -0.91
CA LEU A 176 -3.31 0.33 0.03
C LEU A 176 -2.93 1.78 0.34
N LEU A 177 -1.65 2.08 0.59
CA LEU A 177 -1.16 3.45 0.71
C LEU A 177 -1.51 4.29 -0.53
N ALA A 178 -1.21 3.75 -1.72
CA ALA A 178 -1.48 4.44 -2.98
C ALA A 178 -2.99 4.68 -3.20
N ALA A 179 -3.85 3.72 -2.83
CA ALA A 179 -5.30 3.83 -3.00
C ALA A 179 -5.94 4.84 -2.04
N ILE A 180 -5.52 4.83 -0.76
CA ILE A 180 -6.14 5.63 0.30
C ILE A 180 -5.68 7.09 0.25
N GLU A 181 -4.41 7.35 -0.09
CA GLU A 181 -3.89 8.72 -0.15
C GLU A 181 -4.55 9.57 -1.26
N GLY A 182 -5.17 8.94 -2.26
CA GLY A 182 -5.98 9.67 -3.25
C GLY A 182 -7.35 10.11 -2.76
N ARG A 183 -7.78 9.71 -1.56
CA ARG A 183 -9.08 10.07 -0.98
C ARG A 183 -8.97 11.16 0.10
N GLN A 184 -7.76 11.56 0.50
CA GLN A 184 -7.52 12.52 1.59
C GLN A 184 -7.52 13.99 1.14
N ASN A 185 -7.83 14.27 -0.14
CA ASN A 185 -7.99 15.62 -0.69
C ASN A 185 -9.43 15.89 -1.12
#